data_AF-A0A4S8MUG8-F1
#
_entry.id   AF-A0A4S8MUG8-F1
#
_cell.length_a   1.000
_cell.length_b   1.000
_cell.length_c   1.000
_cell.angle_alpha   90.00
_cell.angle_beta   90.00
_cell.angle_gamma   90.00
#
_symmetry.space_group_name_H-M   'P 1'
#
loop_
_entity.id
_entity.type
_entity.pdbx_description
1 polymer ?
#
loop_
_entity_poly.entity_id
_entity_poly.type
_entity_poly.pdbx_seq_one_letter_code
_entity_poly.pdbx_strand_id
1 'polypeptide(L)'
;MASSSSLDHTRTLASQVGGHAGVQTTEDGSLIIKPALPLEHKFYLELTTSDAFAALRPYVPRFFGTLKLEGEVDETKSNTGGGIVIKETDTKEHKDKCCFLLSLVLENLSHPFLKPNILDAKLGTVLYDEEASPDKVERMLKTARETTSLETGVRLTGFQVYDNATSQPINTPKSYGKSIKPSDLPEGIRRFFPISSAESSSGLPANLLLPILQYLREDIAEIRGALADLHFRMVGGSLLIIYEADFKKAEEGIQWVKDVEEGKIDPESDEDEDDDKDGEDAAKKQKPRSPYVVKLIDFAHTRIKPGEGPDEGVLKGIDTVLSLLDGRIKEVEALLGD
;
A
#
# COMPACT_ATOMS: atom_id res chain seq x y z
N MET A 1 -16.65 1.17 -41.19
CA MET A 1 -15.61 1.53 -40.21
C MET A 1 -16.34 2.01 -38.97
N ALA A 2 -16.67 1.08 -38.07
CA ALA A 2 -17.20 1.40 -36.75
C ALA A 2 -16.08 1.00 -35.78
N SER A 3 -15.57 1.98 -35.04
CA SER A 3 -14.59 1.76 -33.98
C SER A 3 -15.24 0.89 -32.92
N SER A 4 -14.71 -0.31 -32.73
CA SER A 4 -14.91 -1.10 -31.52
C SER A 4 -14.45 -0.24 -30.34
N SER A 5 -15.38 0.26 -29.54
CA SER A 5 -15.06 0.83 -28.23
C SER A 5 -14.81 -0.34 -27.29
N SER A 6 -13.56 -0.75 -27.13
CA SER A 6 -13.18 -1.54 -25.95
C SER A 6 -13.53 -0.70 -24.73
N LEU A 7 -14.25 -1.29 -23.79
CA LEU A 7 -14.39 -0.74 -22.44
C LEU A 7 -13.05 -0.91 -21.72
N ASP A 8 -11.98 -0.24 -22.19
CA ASP A 8 -10.66 -0.18 -21.54
C ASP A 8 -10.67 0.86 -20.40
N HIS A 9 -11.65 0.78 -19.50
CA HIS A 9 -11.82 1.75 -18.41
C HIS A 9 -10.94 1.45 -17.18
N THR A 10 -10.07 0.45 -17.27
CA THR A 10 -9.12 0.10 -16.20
C THR A 10 -7.70 -0.01 -16.75
N ARG A 11 -6.73 0.54 -16.04
CA ARG A 11 -5.30 0.49 -16.41
C ARG A 11 -4.50 -0.36 -15.44
N THR A 12 -3.37 -0.91 -15.87
CA THR A 12 -2.40 -1.56 -14.97
C THR A 12 -1.80 -0.51 -14.03
N LEU A 13 -1.65 -0.84 -12.75
CA LEU A 13 -1.05 0.07 -11.76
C LEU A 13 0.44 0.32 -12.07
N ALA A 14 0.78 1.53 -12.54
CA ALA A 14 2.14 1.89 -12.94
C ALA A 14 3.14 1.97 -11.77
N SER A 15 2.66 2.23 -10.55
CA SER A 15 3.46 2.42 -9.32
C SER A 15 3.62 1.15 -8.48
N GLN A 16 3.32 -0.03 -9.03
CA GLN A 16 3.36 -1.28 -8.28
C GLN A 16 4.81 -1.73 -7.98
N VAL A 17 5.27 -1.50 -6.75
CA VAL A 17 6.60 -1.94 -6.26
C VAL A 17 6.59 -3.36 -5.65
N GLY A 18 5.39 -3.89 -5.31
CA GLY A 18 5.15 -5.15 -4.58
C GLY A 18 3.85 -5.86 -4.99
N GLY A 19 3.49 -6.99 -4.36
CA GLY A 19 2.20 -7.67 -4.61
C GLY A 19 2.11 -8.63 -5.83
N HIS A 20 0.91 -9.17 -6.06
CA HIS A 20 0.57 -10.13 -7.14
C HIS A 20 0.18 -9.42 -8.45
N ALA A 21 0.34 -10.11 -9.59
CA ALA A 21 -0.05 -9.59 -10.90
C ALA A 21 -1.59 -9.48 -11.03
N GLY A 22 -2.07 -8.50 -11.81
CA GLY A 22 -3.49 -8.33 -12.11
C GLY A 22 -4.20 -7.23 -11.31
N VAL A 23 -3.45 -6.41 -10.55
CA VAL A 23 -4.00 -5.21 -9.92
C VAL A 23 -4.28 -4.15 -10.99
N GLN A 24 -5.53 -3.72 -11.05
CA GLN A 24 -5.99 -2.69 -11.97
C GLN A 24 -6.36 -1.42 -11.20
N THR A 25 -6.38 -0.29 -11.90
CA THR A 25 -6.88 0.99 -11.37
C THR A 25 -7.96 1.55 -12.29
N THR A 26 -8.90 2.31 -11.74
CA THR A 26 -9.95 3.03 -12.49
C THR A 26 -9.35 4.09 -13.43
N GLU A 27 -10.15 4.60 -14.36
CA GLU A 27 -9.70 5.58 -15.36
C GLU A 27 -9.15 6.87 -14.74
N ASP A 28 -9.80 7.34 -13.66
CA ASP A 28 -9.36 8.48 -12.85
C ASP A 28 -8.18 8.14 -11.91
N GLY A 29 -7.88 6.85 -11.74
CA GLY A 29 -6.80 6.34 -10.91
C GLY A 29 -7.11 6.29 -9.40
N SER A 30 -8.31 6.68 -8.98
CA SER A 30 -8.65 6.85 -7.55
C SER A 30 -8.84 5.52 -6.80
N LEU A 31 -9.21 4.46 -7.52
CA LEU A 31 -9.50 3.14 -6.94
C LEU A 31 -8.57 2.07 -7.50
N ILE A 32 -8.37 1.04 -6.68
CA ILE A 32 -7.70 -0.22 -7.02
C ILE A 32 -8.73 -1.34 -7.10
N ILE A 33 -8.69 -2.08 -8.20
CA ILE A 33 -9.43 -3.33 -8.39
C ILE A 33 -8.43 -4.46 -8.27
N LYS A 34 -8.51 -5.19 -7.16
CA LYS A 34 -7.57 -6.26 -6.80
C LYS A 34 -8.27 -7.62 -6.83
N PRO A 35 -7.90 -8.55 -7.74
CA PRO A 35 -8.34 -9.93 -7.66
C PRO A 35 -8.00 -10.51 -6.28
N ALA A 36 -8.99 -11.08 -5.60
CA ALA A 36 -8.85 -11.41 -4.20
C ALA A 36 -9.13 -12.87 -3.90
N LEU A 37 -8.30 -13.47 -3.04
CA LEU A 37 -8.56 -14.79 -2.51
C LEU A 37 -9.76 -14.72 -1.53
N PRO A 38 -10.54 -15.81 -1.38
CA PRO A 38 -11.67 -15.84 -0.46
C PRO A 38 -11.32 -15.43 0.98
N LEU A 39 -10.09 -15.75 1.42
CA LEU A 39 -9.60 -15.40 2.75
C LEU A 39 -9.36 -13.89 2.89
N GLU A 40 -8.81 -13.23 1.86
CA GLU A 40 -8.60 -11.77 1.87
C GLU A 40 -9.93 -11.04 1.98
N HIS A 41 -10.91 -11.44 1.15
CA HIS A 41 -12.25 -10.88 1.19
C HIS A 41 -12.91 -11.05 2.56
N LYS A 42 -12.84 -12.25 3.13
CA LYS A 42 -13.38 -12.51 4.48
C LYS A 42 -12.71 -11.61 5.53
N PHE A 43 -11.41 -11.40 5.43
CA PHE A 43 -10.69 -10.53 6.36
C PHE A 43 -11.14 -9.07 6.24
N TYR A 44 -11.29 -8.52 5.03
CA TYR A 44 -11.82 -7.16 4.84
C TYR A 44 -13.24 -6.99 5.38
N LEU A 45 -14.11 -7.99 5.20
CA LEU A 45 -15.46 -7.97 5.77
C LEU A 45 -15.42 -7.93 7.31
N GLU A 46 -14.61 -8.78 7.94
CA GLU A 46 -14.48 -8.75 9.41
C GLU A 46 -13.89 -7.43 9.89
N LEU A 47 -12.82 -6.96 9.25
CA LEU A 47 -12.14 -5.71 9.61
C LEU A 47 -13.10 -4.51 9.59
N THR A 48 -14.02 -4.50 8.63
CA THR A 48 -15.02 -3.43 8.48
C THR A 48 -16.16 -3.55 9.50
N THR A 49 -16.59 -4.76 9.84
CA THR A 49 -17.83 -5.01 10.61
C THR A 49 -17.61 -5.23 12.10
N SER A 50 -16.42 -5.67 12.52
CA SER A 50 -16.15 -6.10 13.89
C SER A 50 -15.42 -5.01 14.68
N ASP A 51 -15.99 -4.59 15.81
CA ASP A 51 -15.44 -3.53 16.67
C ASP A 51 -14.05 -3.85 17.21
N ALA A 52 -13.67 -5.13 17.26
CA ALA A 52 -12.33 -5.54 17.62
C ALA A 52 -11.25 -4.89 16.72
N PHE A 53 -11.57 -4.63 15.45
CA PHE A 53 -10.65 -4.04 14.48
C PHE A 53 -10.75 -2.51 14.39
N ALA A 54 -11.59 -1.84 15.20
CA ALA A 54 -11.86 -0.42 15.08
C ALA A 54 -10.59 0.44 15.07
N ALA A 55 -9.64 0.14 15.96
CA ALA A 55 -8.36 0.84 16.05
C ALA A 55 -7.43 0.60 14.84
N LEU A 56 -7.63 -0.50 14.09
CA LEU A 56 -6.82 -0.84 12.92
C LEU A 56 -7.38 -0.26 11.62
N ARG A 57 -8.70 0.04 11.56
CA ARG A 57 -9.37 0.51 10.34
C ARG A 57 -8.71 1.74 9.70
N PRO A 58 -8.27 2.77 10.45
CA PRO A 58 -7.56 3.92 9.88
C PRO A 58 -6.25 3.53 9.19
N TYR A 59 -5.69 2.36 9.50
CA TYR A 59 -4.39 1.89 9.02
C TYR A 59 -4.48 0.78 7.97
N VAL A 60 -5.64 0.60 7.35
CA VAL A 60 -5.86 -0.34 6.24
C VAL A 60 -6.47 0.42 5.07
N PRO A 61 -6.22 0.03 3.80
CA PRO A 61 -6.88 0.66 2.66
C PRO A 61 -8.40 0.61 2.82
N ARG A 62 -9.06 1.76 2.65
CA ARG A 62 -10.52 1.83 2.62
C ARG A 62 -11.08 0.84 1.61
N PHE A 63 -12.02 0.03 2.07
CA PHE A 63 -12.68 -1.02 1.30
C PHE A 63 -14.07 -0.55 0.88
N PHE A 64 -14.30 -0.47 -0.43
CA PHE A 64 -15.56 0.02 -1.00
C PHE A 64 -16.55 -1.10 -1.35
N GLY A 65 -16.09 -2.35 -1.40
CA GLY A 65 -16.91 -3.50 -1.76
C GLY A 65 -16.23 -4.41 -2.78
N THR A 66 -17.02 -5.26 -3.43
CA THR A 66 -16.51 -6.27 -4.36
C THR A 66 -17.13 -6.15 -5.74
N LEU A 67 -16.32 -6.46 -6.77
CA LEU A 67 -16.78 -6.69 -8.14
C LEU A 67 -16.75 -8.19 -8.44
N LYS A 68 -17.75 -8.66 -9.19
CA LYS A 68 -17.84 -10.04 -9.66
C LYS A 68 -18.11 -10.05 -11.16
N LEU A 69 -17.32 -10.82 -11.92
CA LEU A 69 -17.53 -10.99 -13.36
C LEU A 69 -18.61 -12.06 -13.61
N GLU A 70 -19.79 -11.65 -14.10
CA GLU A 70 -20.94 -12.54 -14.31
C GLU A 70 -21.18 -12.94 -15.78
N GLY A 71 -20.48 -12.32 -16.74
CA GLY A 71 -20.54 -12.72 -18.14
C GLY A 71 -19.60 -11.92 -19.04
N GLU A 72 -19.29 -12.48 -20.20
CA GLU A 72 -18.45 -11.86 -21.23
C GLU A 72 -19.18 -11.78 -22.56
N VAL A 73 -18.92 -10.74 -23.34
CA VAL A 73 -19.49 -10.62 -24.70
C VAL A 73 -18.86 -11.68 -25.60
N ASP A 74 -19.71 -12.46 -26.27
CA ASP A 74 -19.28 -13.44 -27.26
C ASP A 74 -18.99 -12.76 -28.61
N GLU A 75 -17.77 -12.27 -28.80
CA GLU A 75 -17.36 -11.61 -30.05
C GLU A 75 -17.43 -12.54 -31.29
N THR A 76 -17.51 -13.86 -31.08
CA THR A 76 -17.62 -14.84 -32.17
C THR A 76 -19.05 -15.02 -32.69
N LYS A 77 -20.05 -14.52 -31.94
CA LYS A 77 -21.46 -14.62 -32.30
C LYS A 77 -22.06 -13.23 -32.50
N SER A 78 -21.84 -12.67 -33.69
CA SER A 78 -22.66 -11.57 -34.17
C SER A 78 -24.03 -12.12 -34.57
N ASN A 79 -25.07 -11.79 -33.81
CA ASN A 79 -26.43 -12.17 -34.16
C ASN A 79 -26.87 -11.33 -35.36
N THR A 80 -27.50 -11.93 -36.38
CA THR A 80 -27.95 -11.26 -37.61
C THR A 80 -28.97 -10.12 -37.38
N GLY A 81 -29.44 -9.93 -36.14
CA GLY A 81 -30.32 -8.84 -35.70
C GLY A 81 -29.68 -7.75 -34.82
N GLY A 82 -28.35 -7.71 -34.67
CA GLY A 82 -27.64 -6.63 -33.96
C GLY A 82 -27.67 -6.70 -32.43
N GLY A 83 -28.10 -7.82 -31.83
CA GLY A 83 -28.07 -8.03 -30.38
C GLY A 83 -26.71 -8.52 -29.88
N ILE A 84 -26.28 -8.03 -28.71
CA ILE A 84 -25.09 -8.49 -27.99
C ILE A 84 -25.39 -9.86 -27.38
N VAL A 85 -24.56 -10.87 -27.64
CA VAL A 85 -24.67 -12.20 -27.03
C VAL A 85 -23.70 -12.28 -25.86
N ILE A 86 -24.21 -12.57 -24.67
CA ILE A 86 -23.40 -12.75 -23.46
C ILE A 86 -23.17 -14.25 -23.22
N LYS A 87 -21.92 -14.65 -23.05
CA LYS A 87 -21.52 -15.95 -22.50
C LYS A 87 -21.49 -15.82 -20.98
N GLU A 88 -22.33 -16.57 -20.30
CA GLU A 88 -22.22 -16.75 -18.85
C GLU A 88 -20.88 -17.40 -18.51
N THR A 89 -20.17 -16.87 -17.51
CA THR A 89 -18.84 -17.34 -17.07
C THR A 89 -18.88 -18.69 -16.33
N ASP A 90 -20.07 -19.28 -16.13
CA ASP A 90 -20.34 -20.48 -15.32
C ASP A 90 -20.14 -21.82 -16.06
N THR A 91 -19.22 -21.86 -17.04
CA THR A 91 -18.87 -23.13 -17.70
C THR A 91 -17.87 -23.92 -16.85
N LYS A 92 -18.13 -25.24 -16.70
CA LYS A 92 -17.44 -26.18 -15.80
C LYS A 92 -15.91 -26.21 -15.90
N GLU A 93 -15.30 -25.61 -16.93
CA GLU A 93 -13.85 -25.48 -17.10
C GLU A 93 -13.21 -24.42 -16.17
N HIS A 94 -14.01 -23.55 -15.53
CA HIS A 94 -13.53 -22.50 -14.61
C HIS A 94 -13.63 -22.84 -13.12
N LYS A 95 -14.02 -24.07 -12.74
CA LYS A 95 -14.14 -24.46 -11.31
C LYS A 95 -12.83 -24.40 -10.53
N ASP A 96 -11.69 -24.64 -11.18
CA ASP A 96 -10.37 -24.50 -10.55
C ASP A 96 -9.83 -23.05 -10.59
N LYS A 97 -10.53 -22.14 -11.30
CA LYS A 97 -10.23 -20.69 -11.41
C LYS A 97 -11.22 -19.81 -10.65
N CYS A 98 -12.07 -20.40 -9.79
CA CYS A 98 -13.09 -19.67 -9.04
C CYS A 98 -12.51 -18.53 -8.17
N CYS A 99 -11.24 -18.63 -7.77
CA CYS A 99 -10.51 -17.57 -7.05
C CYS A 99 -10.23 -16.29 -7.85
N PHE A 100 -10.54 -16.24 -9.16
CA PHE A 100 -10.30 -15.07 -10.02
C PHE A 100 -11.56 -14.27 -10.38
N LEU A 101 -12.74 -14.68 -9.89
CA LEU A 101 -14.01 -14.03 -10.27
C LEU A 101 -14.44 -12.92 -9.31
N LEU A 102 -13.78 -12.78 -8.16
CA LEU A 102 -14.07 -11.76 -7.16
C LEU A 102 -12.88 -10.82 -7.02
N SER A 103 -13.13 -9.52 -7.16
CA SER A 103 -12.14 -8.46 -6.93
C SER A 103 -12.58 -7.55 -5.80
N LEU A 104 -11.64 -7.15 -4.95
CA LEU A 104 -11.83 -6.10 -3.97
C LEU A 104 -11.68 -4.74 -4.66
N VAL A 105 -12.56 -3.81 -4.31
CA VAL A 105 -12.43 -2.39 -4.65
C VAL A 105 -11.86 -1.67 -3.43
N LEU A 106 -10.64 -1.16 -3.57
CA LEU A 106 -9.87 -0.52 -2.50
C LEU A 106 -9.48 0.90 -2.92
N GLU A 107 -9.21 1.76 -1.95
CA GLU A 107 -8.60 3.07 -2.26
C GLU A 107 -7.21 2.91 -2.88
N ASN A 108 -6.87 3.77 -3.85
CA ASN A 108 -5.51 3.88 -4.34
C ASN A 108 -4.69 4.83 -3.46
N LEU A 109 -3.89 4.25 -2.57
CA LEU A 109 -3.04 5.01 -1.63
C LEU A 109 -2.02 5.92 -2.31
N SER A 110 -1.63 5.64 -3.56
CA SER A 110 -0.65 6.47 -4.29
C SER A 110 -1.28 7.62 -5.07
N HIS A 111 -2.59 7.56 -5.33
CA HIS A 111 -3.31 8.55 -6.14
C HIS A 111 -3.26 10.00 -5.60
N PRO A 112 -3.30 10.24 -4.28
CA PRO A 112 -3.22 11.61 -3.74
C PRO A 112 -1.85 12.29 -3.91
N PHE A 113 -0.80 11.54 -4.24
CA PHE A 113 0.56 12.04 -4.28
C PHE A 113 0.98 12.44 -5.69
N LEU A 114 1.62 13.59 -5.83
CA LEU A 114 2.14 14.06 -7.10
C LEU A 114 3.42 13.30 -7.49
N LYS A 115 4.33 13.10 -6.53
CA LYS A 115 5.59 12.37 -6.72
C LYS A 115 5.76 11.35 -5.59
N PRO A 116 5.02 10.22 -5.63
CA PRO A 116 5.03 9.26 -4.52
C PRO A 116 6.37 8.51 -4.41
N ASN A 117 7.03 8.65 -3.27
CA ASN A 117 8.03 7.68 -2.80
C ASN A 117 7.27 6.54 -2.14
N ILE A 118 7.54 5.28 -2.51
CA ILE A 118 6.76 4.11 -2.04
C ILE A 118 7.69 3.03 -1.52
N LEU A 119 7.45 2.51 -0.32
CA LEU A 119 8.12 1.35 0.25
C LEU A 119 7.10 0.27 0.64
N ASP A 120 7.31 -0.94 0.14
CA ASP A 120 6.66 -2.16 0.60
C ASP A 120 7.60 -2.92 1.56
N ALA A 121 7.33 -2.82 2.87
CA ALA A 121 8.04 -3.55 3.90
C ALA A 121 7.24 -4.78 4.33
N LYS A 122 7.66 -5.98 3.90
CA LYS A 122 7.03 -7.23 4.32
C LYS A 122 7.26 -7.48 5.79
N LEU A 123 6.20 -7.93 6.47
CA LEU A 123 6.20 -8.19 7.91
C LEU A 123 6.15 -9.69 8.20
N GLY A 124 6.61 -10.05 9.40
CA GLY A 124 6.56 -11.41 9.93
C GLY A 124 7.89 -12.15 9.88
N THR A 125 8.10 -12.99 10.90
CA THR A 125 9.21 -13.95 10.97
C THR A 125 8.88 -15.29 10.30
N VAL A 126 7.57 -15.60 10.16
CA VAL A 126 7.03 -16.78 9.50
C VAL A 126 6.44 -16.38 8.15
N LEU A 127 6.95 -16.99 7.06
CA LEU A 127 6.61 -16.61 5.69
C LEU A 127 5.72 -17.63 4.95
N TYR A 128 5.14 -18.58 5.67
CA TYR A 128 4.26 -19.61 5.12
C TYR A 128 2.99 -19.72 5.96
N ASP A 129 1.89 -20.09 5.30
CA ASP A 129 0.60 -20.35 5.92
C ASP A 129 0.43 -21.81 6.33
N GLU A 130 -0.57 -22.10 7.14
CA GLU A 130 -0.88 -23.46 7.64
C GLU A 130 -1.27 -24.45 6.52
N GLU A 131 -1.70 -23.94 5.37
CA GLU A 131 -2.06 -24.72 4.18
C GLU A 131 -0.90 -24.88 3.18
N ALA A 132 0.30 -24.39 3.51
CA ALA A 132 1.47 -24.51 2.66
C ALA A 132 1.92 -25.98 2.50
N SER A 133 2.23 -26.38 1.26
CA SER A 133 2.86 -27.68 1.00
C SER A 133 4.23 -27.78 1.67
N PRO A 134 4.73 -29.00 1.99
CA PRO A 134 6.05 -29.19 2.61
C PRO A 134 7.18 -28.46 1.85
N ASP A 135 7.18 -28.55 0.51
CA ASP A 135 8.16 -27.86 -0.33
C ASP A 135 8.06 -26.33 -0.23
N LYS A 136 6.83 -25.78 -0.14
CA LYS A 136 6.60 -24.35 0.06
C LYS A 136 7.10 -23.91 1.44
N VAL A 137 6.85 -24.70 2.48
CA VAL A 137 7.32 -24.45 3.85
C VAL A 137 8.86 -24.41 3.88
N GLU A 138 9.53 -25.43 3.34
CA GLU A 138 11.01 -25.47 3.32
C GLU A 138 11.61 -24.25 2.60
N ARG A 139 11.05 -23.90 1.43
CA ARG A 139 11.47 -22.72 0.66
C ARG A 139 11.27 -21.42 1.45
N MET A 140 10.16 -21.28 2.15
CA MET A 140 9.85 -20.08 2.95
C MET A 140 10.72 -19.99 4.20
N LEU A 141 11.01 -21.11 4.87
CA LEU A 141 11.98 -21.19 5.98
C LEU A 141 13.39 -20.80 5.53
N LYS A 142 13.82 -21.29 4.36
CA LYS A 142 15.09 -20.88 3.75
C LYS A 142 15.11 -19.37 3.47
N THR A 143 14.04 -18.85 2.85
CA THR A 143 13.92 -17.41 2.56
C THR A 143 13.94 -16.56 3.82
N ALA A 144 13.25 -16.97 4.89
CA ALA A 144 13.25 -16.25 6.16
C ALA A 144 14.66 -16.18 6.76
N ARG A 145 15.41 -17.30 6.74
CA ARG A 145 16.80 -17.38 7.23
C ARG A 145 17.81 -16.59 6.42
N GLU A 146 17.66 -16.56 5.10
CA GLU A 146 18.64 -15.92 4.20
C GLU A 146 18.44 -14.40 4.08
N THR A 147 17.28 -13.90 4.51
CA THR A 147 16.91 -12.49 4.49
C THR A 147 16.78 -11.92 5.90
N THR A 148 16.41 -10.65 6.03
CA THR A 148 16.21 -9.98 7.31
C THR A 148 14.99 -10.48 8.08
N SER A 149 14.02 -11.11 7.40
CA SER A 149 12.71 -11.47 7.98
C SER A 149 12.79 -12.30 9.26
N LEU A 150 13.63 -13.34 9.34
CA LEU A 150 13.67 -14.18 10.55
C LEU A 150 14.20 -13.42 11.77
N GLU A 151 15.26 -12.63 11.58
CA GLU A 151 15.93 -11.95 12.68
C GLU A 151 15.19 -10.68 13.11
N THR A 152 14.57 -9.97 12.18
CA THR A 152 14.00 -8.64 12.46
C THR A 152 12.49 -8.57 12.25
N GLY A 153 11.86 -9.59 11.68
CA GLY A 153 10.43 -9.55 11.36
C GLY A 153 10.07 -8.61 10.21
N VAL A 154 11.06 -7.97 9.55
CA VAL A 154 10.82 -7.07 8.41
C VAL A 154 11.76 -7.35 7.26
N ARG A 155 11.29 -7.18 6.03
CA ARG A 155 12.12 -7.17 4.82
C ARG A 155 11.65 -6.09 3.85
N LEU A 156 12.55 -5.20 3.45
CA LEU A 156 12.31 -4.19 2.43
C LEU A 156 12.15 -4.88 1.07
N THR A 157 10.92 -5.08 0.58
CA THR A 157 10.72 -5.89 -0.64
C THR A 157 10.85 -5.11 -1.92
N GLY A 158 10.82 -3.81 -1.87
CA GLY A 158 10.98 -2.96 -3.04
C GLY A 158 10.56 -1.57 -2.65
N PHE A 159 11.24 -0.58 -3.20
CA PHE A 159 10.85 0.79 -3.02
C PHE A 159 11.22 1.63 -4.21
N GLN A 160 10.48 2.70 -4.42
CA GLN A 160 10.81 3.74 -5.36
C GLN A 160 11.02 5.04 -4.61
N VAL A 161 12.01 5.81 -5.04
CA VAL A 161 12.22 7.18 -4.57
C VAL A 161 12.31 8.09 -5.77
N TYR A 162 11.52 9.15 -5.77
CA TYR A 162 11.48 10.12 -6.85
C TYR A 162 12.70 11.05 -6.77
N ASP A 163 13.40 11.20 -7.90
CA ASP A 163 14.48 12.16 -8.05
C ASP A 163 13.96 13.43 -8.72
N ASN A 164 13.96 14.53 -7.96
CA ASN A 164 13.42 15.80 -8.42
C ASN A 164 14.27 16.43 -9.53
N ALA A 165 15.57 16.12 -9.65
CA ALA A 165 16.37 16.66 -10.75
C ALA A 165 16.07 15.96 -12.08
N THR A 166 15.95 14.64 -12.07
CA THR A 166 15.65 13.86 -13.28
C THR A 166 14.16 13.78 -13.59
N SER A 167 13.30 14.17 -12.63
CA SER A 167 11.84 14.02 -12.71
C SER A 167 11.40 12.57 -12.97
N GLN A 168 12.11 11.61 -12.39
CA GLN A 168 11.86 10.18 -12.58
C GLN A 168 11.96 9.41 -11.25
N PRO A 169 11.17 8.33 -11.09
CA PRO A 169 11.32 7.41 -9.98
C PRO A 169 12.56 6.53 -10.14
N ILE A 170 13.38 6.46 -9.09
CA ILE A 170 14.49 5.53 -8.95
C ILE A 170 13.97 4.28 -8.21
N ASN A 171 13.93 3.16 -8.93
CA ASN A 171 13.42 1.90 -8.42
C ASN A 171 14.53 1.05 -7.80
N THR A 172 14.34 0.69 -6.53
CA THR A 172 15.15 -0.33 -5.84
C THR A 172 14.41 -1.66 -5.86
N PRO A 173 14.95 -2.70 -6.53
CA PRO A 173 14.22 -3.94 -6.81
C PRO A 173 14.17 -4.91 -5.61
N LYS A 174 13.27 -5.89 -5.72
CA LYS A 174 13.13 -7.04 -4.79
C LYS A 174 14.43 -7.79 -4.49
N SER A 175 15.38 -7.80 -5.42
CA SER A 175 16.69 -8.43 -5.22
C SER A 175 17.52 -7.72 -4.15
N TYR A 176 17.42 -6.40 -4.01
CA TYR A 176 18.10 -5.63 -2.96
C TYR A 176 17.66 -6.09 -1.56
N GLY A 177 16.35 -6.16 -1.35
CA GLY A 177 15.77 -6.65 -0.09
C GLY A 177 16.18 -8.07 0.29
N LYS A 178 16.47 -8.90 -0.71
CA LYS A 178 16.95 -10.27 -0.50
C LYS A 178 18.45 -10.34 -0.23
N SER A 179 19.23 -9.33 -0.65
CA SER A 179 20.68 -9.33 -0.49
C SER A 179 21.16 -8.69 0.82
N ILE A 180 20.42 -7.70 1.33
CA ILE A 180 20.82 -6.96 2.54
C ILE A 180 20.70 -7.80 3.82
N LYS A 181 21.53 -7.47 4.81
CA LYS A 181 21.54 -8.07 6.15
C LYS A 181 20.91 -7.13 7.18
N PRO A 182 20.56 -7.63 8.38
CA PRO A 182 19.96 -6.80 9.43
C PRO A 182 20.78 -5.54 9.76
N SER A 183 22.11 -5.62 9.72
CA SER A 183 23.03 -4.48 9.89
C SER A 183 22.91 -3.40 8.83
N ASP A 184 22.40 -3.75 7.64
CA ASP A 184 22.29 -2.86 6.50
C ASP A 184 20.92 -2.17 6.44
N LEU A 185 19.97 -2.56 7.29
CA LEU A 185 18.63 -1.97 7.33
C LEU A 185 18.64 -0.45 7.56
N PRO A 186 19.48 0.14 8.44
CA PRO A 186 19.59 1.58 8.56
C PRO A 186 19.94 2.26 7.22
N GLU A 187 20.86 1.67 6.46
CA GLU A 187 21.22 2.18 5.14
C GLU A 187 20.08 2.04 4.14
N GLY A 188 19.33 0.92 4.19
CA GLY A 188 18.11 0.75 3.39
C GLY A 188 17.07 1.85 3.66
N ILE A 189 16.95 2.29 4.91
CA ILE A 189 16.04 3.36 5.34
C ILE A 189 16.56 4.74 4.92
N ARG A 190 17.87 5.00 4.98
CA ARG A 190 18.46 6.21 4.38
C ARG A 190 18.21 6.29 2.88
N ARG A 191 18.27 5.15 2.20
CA ARG A 191 18.03 5.05 0.77
C ARG A 191 16.57 5.27 0.40
N PHE A 192 15.64 4.93 1.29
CA PHE A 192 14.21 5.20 1.11
C PHE A 192 13.80 6.62 1.54
N PHE A 193 14.41 7.17 2.60
CA PHE A 193 14.24 8.54 3.05
C PHE A 193 15.53 9.37 2.86
N PRO A 194 15.96 9.62 1.62
CA PRO A 194 17.13 10.43 1.38
C PRO A 194 16.87 11.88 1.76
N ILE A 195 17.94 12.56 2.18
CA ILE A 195 17.93 14.00 2.40
C ILE A 195 18.47 14.65 1.15
N SER A 196 17.72 15.59 0.58
CA SER A 196 18.21 16.38 -0.54
C SER A 196 19.35 17.28 -0.07
N SER A 197 20.44 17.31 -0.81
CA SER A 197 21.60 18.15 -0.55
C SER A 197 22.13 18.74 -1.86
N ALA A 198 23.15 19.59 -1.78
CA ALA A 198 23.81 20.12 -2.99
C ALA A 198 24.38 19.01 -3.90
N GLU A 199 24.63 17.82 -3.34
CA GLU A 199 25.24 16.67 -4.03
C GLU A 199 24.22 15.57 -4.38
N SER A 200 23.01 15.61 -3.80
CA SER A 200 21.94 14.65 -4.07
C SER A 200 20.61 15.38 -4.29
N SER A 201 20.09 15.29 -5.50
CA SER A 201 18.77 15.81 -5.88
C SER A 201 17.60 14.92 -5.49
N SER A 202 17.90 13.70 -5.01
CA SER A 202 16.90 12.76 -4.52
C SER A 202 16.56 13.04 -3.05
N GLY A 203 15.27 12.95 -2.71
CA GLY A 203 14.77 13.14 -1.34
C GLY A 203 14.22 14.52 -1.04
N LEU A 204 13.90 14.74 0.24
CA LEU A 204 13.38 16.00 0.77
C LEU A 204 14.46 16.74 1.58
N PRO A 205 14.42 18.08 1.64
CA PRO A 205 15.20 18.85 2.60
C PRO A 205 14.95 18.38 4.04
N ALA A 206 15.95 18.45 4.90
CA ALA A 206 15.86 17.96 6.28
C ALA A 206 14.68 18.56 7.07
N ASN A 207 14.39 19.85 6.86
CA ASN A 207 13.27 20.55 7.52
C ASN A 207 11.88 20.08 7.07
N LEU A 208 11.76 19.48 5.87
CA LEU A 208 10.51 18.87 5.39
C LEU A 208 10.44 17.38 5.74
N LEU A 209 11.59 16.69 5.70
CA LEU A 209 11.66 15.26 5.97
C LEU A 209 11.41 14.94 7.46
N LEU A 210 11.96 15.74 8.37
CA LEU A 210 11.84 15.50 9.81
C LEU A 210 10.38 15.37 10.30
N PRO A 211 9.48 16.34 10.06
CA PRO A 211 8.10 16.22 10.52
C PRO A 211 7.40 15.00 9.91
N ILE A 212 7.64 14.70 8.63
CA ILE A 212 7.07 13.50 7.96
C ILE A 212 7.51 12.22 8.68
N LEU A 213 8.79 12.10 9.04
CA LEU A 213 9.30 10.94 9.77
C LEU A 213 8.70 10.83 11.18
N GLN A 214 8.51 11.95 11.87
CA GLN A 214 7.91 11.99 13.20
C GLN A 214 6.46 11.52 13.16
N TYR A 215 5.65 12.07 12.25
CA TYR A 215 4.25 11.67 12.07
C TYR A 215 4.13 10.19 11.63
N LEU A 216 4.95 9.74 10.68
CA LEU A 216 5.00 8.31 10.29
C LEU A 216 5.30 7.41 11.49
N ARG A 217 6.23 7.82 12.35
CA ARG A 217 6.65 7.05 13.52
C ARG A 217 5.54 6.99 14.59
N GLU A 218 4.72 8.03 14.71
CA GLU A 218 3.54 8.05 15.59
C GLU A 218 2.45 7.10 15.07
N ASP A 219 2.05 7.23 13.80
CA ASP A 219 1.06 6.34 13.17
C ASP A 219 1.48 4.86 13.24
N ILE A 220 2.76 4.56 13.01
CA ILE A 220 3.27 3.19 13.10
C ILE A 220 3.24 2.68 14.56
N ALA A 221 3.42 3.56 15.55
CA ALA A 221 3.28 3.19 16.95
C ALA A 221 1.81 2.92 17.32
N GLU A 222 0.86 3.63 16.73
CA GLU A 222 -0.57 3.34 16.88
C GLU A 222 -0.95 2.02 16.22
N ILE A 223 -0.44 1.73 15.01
CA ILE A 223 -0.56 0.42 14.35
C ILE A 223 -0.04 -0.67 15.29
N ARG A 224 1.13 -0.47 15.89
CA ARG A 224 1.74 -1.40 16.83
C ARG A 224 0.84 -1.66 18.05
N GLY A 225 0.21 -0.61 18.56
CA GLY A 225 -0.76 -0.68 19.67
C GLY A 225 -1.99 -1.49 19.28
N ALA A 226 -2.64 -1.13 18.17
CA ALA A 226 -3.82 -1.82 17.66
C ALA A 226 -3.55 -3.31 17.39
N LEU A 227 -2.38 -3.66 16.83
CA LEU A 227 -1.99 -5.04 16.58
C LEU A 227 -1.75 -5.86 17.84
N ALA A 228 -1.41 -5.22 18.97
CA ALA A 228 -1.10 -5.91 20.23
C ALA A 228 -2.33 -6.62 20.82
N ASP A 229 -3.52 -6.06 20.57
CA ASP A 229 -4.80 -6.56 21.09
C ASP A 229 -5.52 -7.48 20.10
N LEU A 230 -4.97 -7.66 18.89
CA LEU A 230 -5.62 -8.40 17.81
C LEU A 230 -5.12 -9.83 17.69
N HIS A 231 -6.06 -10.76 17.73
CA HIS A 231 -5.79 -12.18 17.69
C HIS A 231 -5.91 -12.71 16.25
N PHE A 232 -4.96 -12.38 15.39
CA PHE A 232 -4.85 -12.94 14.04
C PHE A 232 -3.41 -13.36 13.72
N ARG A 233 -3.23 -14.07 12.60
CA ARG A 233 -1.93 -14.38 12.00
C ARG A 233 -1.91 -13.83 10.60
N MET A 234 -0.91 -13.00 10.28
CA MET A 234 -0.77 -12.37 8.97
C MET A 234 0.51 -12.87 8.31
N VAL A 235 0.33 -13.68 7.26
CA VAL A 235 1.45 -14.20 6.48
C VAL A 235 1.54 -13.44 5.17
N GLY A 236 2.73 -12.89 4.89
CA GLY A 236 3.02 -12.24 3.61
C GLY A 236 2.46 -10.83 3.44
N GLY A 237 1.78 -10.30 4.47
CA GLY A 237 1.35 -8.91 4.54
C GLY A 237 2.50 -7.93 4.68
N SER A 238 2.21 -6.66 4.43
CA SER A 238 3.20 -5.60 4.36
C SER A 238 2.72 -4.32 5.05
N LEU A 239 3.68 -3.56 5.56
CA LEU A 239 3.53 -2.15 5.86
C LEU A 239 3.90 -1.36 4.60
N LEU A 240 2.91 -0.71 3.98
CA LEU A 240 3.12 0.17 2.85
C LEU A 240 3.31 1.60 3.37
N ILE A 241 4.45 2.20 3.05
CA ILE A 241 4.76 3.59 3.40
C ILE A 241 4.87 4.40 2.12
N ILE A 242 4.13 5.51 2.04
CA ILE A 242 4.20 6.45 0.92
C ILE A 242 4.43 7.85 1.47
N TYR A 243 5.28 8.64 0.83
CA TYR A 243 5.41 10.07 1.14
C TYR A 243 5.70 10.90 -0.11
N GLU A 244 5.31 12.17 -0.06
CA GLU A 244 5.44 13.13 -1.16
C GLU A 244 6.90 13.54 -1.36
N ALA A 245 7.38 13.52 -2.62
CA ALA A 245 8.71 14.03 -2.97
C ALA A 245 8.69 15.49 -3.45
N ASP A 246 7.53 16.01 -3.88
CA ASP A 246 7.39 17.39 -4.29
C ASP A 246 7.46 18.34 -3.09
N PHE A 247 8.40 19.28 -3.10
CA PHE A 247 8.70 20.11 -1.92
C PHE A 247 7.50 20.97 -1.52
N LYS A 248 6.78 21.52 -2.51
CA LYS A 248 5.64 22.39 -2.25
C LYS A 248 4.48 21.58 -1.69
N LYS A 249 4.19 20.41 -2.27
CA LYS A 249 3.12 19.53 -1.79
C LYS A 249 3.43 18.94 -0.42
N ALA A 250 4.69 18.60 -0.15
CA ALA A 250 5.14 18.17 1.18
C ALA A 250 4.92 19.27 2.23
N GLU A 251 5.31 20.52 1.94
CA GLU A 251 5.09 21.66 2.84
C GLU A 251 3.60 21.94 3.09
N GLU A 252 2.78 21.97 2.02
CA GLU A 252 1.31 22.10 2.12
C GLU A 252 0.71 20.99 3.00
N GLY A 253 1.15 19.73 2.83
CA GLY A 253 0.66 18.61 3.61
C GLY A 253 1.09 18.64 5.08
N ILE A 254 2.34 19.04 5.37
CA ILE A 254 2.79 19.22 6.76
C ILE A 254 1.94 20.26 7.47
N GLN A 255 1.63 21.37 6.80
CA GLN A 255 0.76 22.40 7.37
C GLN A 255 -0.67 21.87 7.58
N TRP A 256 -1.19 21.07 6.64
CA TRP A 256 -2.50 20.44 6.78
C TRP A 256 -2.59 19.53 8.01
N VAL A 257 -1.58 18.68 8.27
CA VAL A 257 -1.55 17.81 9.46
C VAL A 257 -1.61 18.63 10.74
N LYS A 258 -0.82 19.72 10.82
CA LYS A 258 -0.86 20.63 11.98
C LYS A 258 -2.23 21.27 12.17
N ASP A 259 -2.86 21.71 11.09
CA ASP A 259 -4.18 22.33 11.16
C ASP A 259 -5.28 21.32 11.57
N VAL A 260 -5.13 20.04 11.23
CA VAL A 260 -5.98 18.95 11.72
C VAL A 260 -5.75 18.70 13.22
N GLU A 261 -4.49 18.61 13.67
CA GLU A 261 -4.14 18.44 15.09
C GLU A 261 -4.64 19.61 15.97
N GLU A 262 -4.61 20.82 15.42
CA GLU A 262 -5.11 22.03 16.09
C GLU A 262 -6.65 22.18 15.99
N GLY A 263 -7.34 21.26 15.32
CA GLY A 263 -8.81 21.26 15.16
C GLY A 263 -9.35 22.37 14.27
N LYS A 264 -8.52 22.94 13.39
CA LYS A 264 -8.92 23.97 12.41
C LYS A 264 -9.57 23.38 11.17
N ILE A 265 -9.24 22.13 10.85
CA ILE A 265 -9.74 21.38 9.70
C ILE A 265 -10.30 20.06 10.23
N ASP A 266 -11.50 19.70 9.79
CA ASP A 266 -12.04 18.35 9.99
C ASP A 266 -11.70 17.51 8.75
N PRO A 267 -10.83 16.49 8.87
CA PRO A 267 -10.41 15.68 7.73
C PRO A 267 -11.56 14.89 7.08
N GLU A 268 -12.67 14.64 7.79
CA GLU A 268 -13.85 13.94 7.24
C GLU A 268 -14.83 14.88 6.53
N SER A 269 -14.77 16.19 6.80
CA SER A 269 -15.67 17.19 6.18
C SER A 269 -15.39 17.45 4.69
N ASP A 270 -14.31 16.87 4.15
CA ASP A 270 -13.73 17.18 2.84
C ASP A 270 -13.94 16.09 1.76
N GLU A 271 -14.68 15.01 2.05
CA GLU A 271 -14.82 13.88 1.11
C GLU A 271 -15.83 14.10 -0.05
N ASP A 272 -16.71 15.11 0.01
CA ASP A 272 -17.88 15.21 -0.90
C ASP A 272 -17.99 16.50 -1.75
N GLU A 273 -17.04 17.43 -1.72
CA GLU A 273 -17.08 18.61 -2.60
C GLU A 273 -16.26 18.37 -3.88
N ASP A 274 -16.77 17.52 -4.76
CA ASP A 274 -16.50 17.64 -6.19
C ASP A 274 -17.04 19.01 -6.64
N ASP A 275 -16.15 20.00 -6.63
CA ASP A 275 -16.40 21.34 -7.14
C ASP A 275 -16.55 21.24 -8.68
N ASP A 276 -17.72 20.79 -9.13
CA ASP A 276 -18.24 20.91 -10.50
C ASP A 276 -18.50 22.39 -10.79
N LYS A 277 -17.42 23.18 -10.86
CA LYS A 277 -17.44 24.51 -11.45
C LYS A 277 -16.80 24.42 -12.82
N ASP A 278 -17.66 24.18 -13.81
CA ASP A 278 -17.43 24.43 -15.22
C ASP A 278 -16.85 25.84 -15.41
N GLY A 279 -15.55 25.91 -15.60
CA GLY A 279 -14.81 27.12 -15.88
C GLY A 279 -13.50 26.76 -16.56
N GLU A 280 -13.46 26.91 -17.88
CA GLU A 280 -12.25 26.82 -18.69
C GLU A 280 -11.17 27.75 -18.08
N ASP A 281 -9.96 27.23 -17.86
CA ASP A 281 -8.75 27.91 -17.32
C ASP A 281 -8.52 28.01 -15.79
N ALA A 282 -9.07 27.11 -14.97
CA ALA A 282 -8.50 26.84 -13.63
C ALA A 282 -7.94 25.41 -13.55
N ALA A 283 -6.61 25.27 -13.51
CA ALA A 283 -6.01 24.02 -13.04
C ALA A 283 -6.61 23.70 -11.67
N LYS A 284 -7.48 22.68 -11.58
CA LYS A 284 -8.16 22.26 -10.34
C LYS A 284 -7.08 22.11 -9.26
N LYS A 285 -7.00 23.07 -8.32
CA LYS A 285 -6.06 22.99 -7.20
C LYS A 285 -6.55 21.87 -6.30
N GLN A 286 -5.92 20.70 -6.37
CA GLN A 286 -6.18 19.63 -5.39
C GLN A 286 -6.02 20.20 -3.98
N LYS A 287 -7.03 19.98 -3.13
CA LYS A 287 -7.00 20.35 -1.71
C LYS A 287 -5.76 19.71 -1.05
N PRO A 288 -5.09 20.40 -0.11
CA PRO A 288 -4.01 19.81 0.67
C PRO A 288 -4.48 18.54 1.37
N ARG A 289 -3.58 17.57 1.51
CA ARG A 289 -3.80 16.30 2.22
C ARG A 289 -2.52 15.94 2.97
N SER A 290 -2.57 14.89 3.79
CA SER A 290 -1.39 14.37 4.48
C SER A 290 -0.20 14.19 3.50
N PRO A 291 1.03 14.59 3.88
CA PRO A 291 2.21 14.49 3.03
C PRO A 291 2.78 13.05 3.02
N TYR A 292 2.15 12.14 3.76
CA TYR A 292 2.50 10.73 3.82
C TYR A 292 1.26 9.88 4.08
N VAL A 293 1.40 8.57 3.87
CA VAL A 293 0.43 7.58 4.33
C VAL A 293 1.16 6.29 4.71
N VAL A 294 0.69 5.64 5.77
CA VAL A 294 1.14 4.30 6.17
C VAL A 294 -0.06 3.38 6.36
N LYS A 295 -0.05 2.21 5.72
CA LYS A 295 -1.13 1.23 5.80
C LYS A 295 -0.61 -0.20 5.82
N LEU A 296 -1.31 -1.09 6.51
CA LEU A 296 -1.17 -2.52 6.36
C LEU A 296 -1.91 -2.99 5.10
N ILE A 297 -1.24 -3.80 4.28
CA ILE A 297 -1.78 -4.35 3.04
C ILE A 297 -1.50 -5.86 2.91
N ASP A 298 -2.10 -6.47 1.89
CA ASP A 298 -1.92 -7.87 1.48
C ASP A 298 -2.37 -8.90 2.54
N PHE A 299 -3.68 -9.04 2.72
CA PHE A 299 -4.28 -9.96 3.70
C PHE A 299 -4.66 -11.34 3.15
N ALA A 300 -4.11 -11.70 1.99
CA ALA A 300 -4.42 -12.93 1.26
C ALA A 300 -4.23 -14.22 2.06
N HIS A 301 -3.30 -14.21 3.04
CA HIS A 301 -3.02 -15.35 3.92
C HIS A 301 -3.21 -14.97 5.40
N THR A 302 -4.11 -14.01 5.69
CA THR A 302 -4.41 -13.57 7.04
C THR A 302 -5.56 -14.35 7.65
N ARG A 303 -5.40 -14.85 8.87
CA ARG A 303 -6.41 -15.66 9.57
C ARG A 303 -6.65 -15.13 10.97
N ILE A 304 -7.92 -14.92 11.31
CA ILE A 304 -8.33 -14.60 12.68
C ILE A 304 -8.19 -15.87 13.53
N LYS A 305 -7.50 -15.77 14.66
CA LYS A 305 -7.13 -16.86 15.56
C LYS A 305 -7.47 -16.48 17.02
N PRO A 306 -8.77 -16.40 17.38
CA PRO A 306 -9.18 -15.99 18.72
C PRO A 306 -8.52 -16.85 19.80
N GLY A 307 -8.08 -16.22 20.89
CA GLY A 307 -7.38 -16.90 21.99
C GLY A 307 -5.91 -17.24 21.77
N GLU A 308 -5.34 -17.09 20.56
CA GLU A 308 -3.92 -17.37 20.31
C GLU A 308 -2.98 -16.19 20.59
N GLY A 309 -3.50 -15.06 21.06
CA GLY A 309 -2.73 -13.82 21.27
C GLY A 309 -2.31 -13.13 19.96
N PRO A 310 -1.52 -12.06 20.04
CA PRO A 310 -1.09 -11.30 18.88
C PRO A 310 -0.06 -12.03 18.02
N ASP A 311 0.15 -11.54 16.79
CA ASP A 311 1.19 -12.05 15.90
C ASP A 311 2.56 -11.45 16.28
N GLU A 312 3.30 -12.16 17.14
CA GLU A 312 4.62 -11.74 17.62
C GLU A 312 5.64 -11.50 16.50
N GLY A 313 5.53 -12.23 15.38
CA GLY A 313 6.43 -12.05 14.25
C GLY A 313 6.18 -10.73 13.52
N VAL A 314 4.91 -10.36 13.38
CA VAL A 314 4.50 -9.07 12.81
C VAL A 314 4.84 -7.93 13.76
N LEU A 315 4.53 -8.05 15.05
CA LEU A 315 4.87 -7.04 16.06
C LEU A 315 6.37 -6.75 16.09
N LYS A 316 7.21 -7.79 16.07
CA LYS A 316 8.67 -7.62 15.95
C LYS A 316 9.10 -6.85 14.70
N GLY A 317 8.42 -7.08 13.58
CA GLY A 317 8.64 -6.34 12.35
C GLY A 317 8.32 -4.85 12.50
N ILE A 318 7.18 -4.53 13.10
CA ILE A 318 6.77 -3.16 13.39
C ILE A 318 7.74 -2.48 14.38
N ASP A 319 8.12 -3.16 15.46
CA ASP A 319 9.09 -2.66 16.44
C ASP A 319 10.46 -2.37 15.78
N THR A 320 10.88 -3.20 14.81
CA THR A 320 12.08 -2.93 14.02
C THR A 320 11.92 -1.68 13.15
N VAL A 321 10.79 -1.51 12.47
CA VAL A 321 10.53 -0.31 11.65
C VAL A 321 10.56 0.95 12.52
N LEU A 322 9.95 0.92 13.71
CA LEU A 322 10.01 2.02 14.68
C LEU A 322 11.45 2.36 15.07
N SER A 323 12.25 1.35 15.44
CA SER A 323 13.66 1.57 15.79
C SER A 323 14.48 2.14 14.63
N LEU A 324 14.17 1.76 13.40
CA LEU A 324 14.85 2.28 12.21
C LEU A 324 14.44 3.74 11.93
N LEU A 325 13.17 4.09 12.12
CA LEU A 325 12.69 5.47 12.02
C LEU A 325 13.29 6.34 13.12
N ASP A 326 13.34 5.88 14.36
CA ASP A 326 13.99 6.61 15.47
C ASP A 326 15.47 6.88 15.17
N GLY A 327 16.17 5.92 14.56
CA GLY A 327 17.55 6.11 14.08
C GLY A 327 17.63 7.17 12.98
N ARG A 328 16.71 7.14 12.01
CA ARG A 328 16.70 8.09 10.89
C ARG A 328 16.33 9.51 11.34
N ILE A 329 15.37 9.65 12.25
CA ILE A 329 14.98 10.93 12.86
C ILE A 329 16.19 11.60 13.50
N LYS A 330 16.95 10.87 14.34
CA LYS A 330 18.17 11.41 14.99
C LYS A 330 19.21 11.91 14.00
N GLU A 331 19.39 11.20 12.88
CA GLU A 331 20.31 11.63 11.81
C GLU A 331 19.85 12.92 11.14
N VAL A 332 18.54 13.09 10.94
CA VAL A 332 17.97 14.32 10.34
C VAL A 332 18.01 15.49 11.33
N GLU A 333 17.72 15.24 12.62
CA GLU A 333 17.80 16.25 13.68
C GLU A 333 19.22 16.81 13.83
N ALA A 334 20.23 15.94 13.77
CA ALA A 334 21.63 16.36 13.85
C ALA A 334 22.01 17.37 12.75
N LEU A 335 21.42 17.24 11.55
CA LEU A 335 21.67 18.16 10.43
C LEU A 335 20.94 19.50 10.54
N LEU A 336 19.92 19.60 11.40
CA LEU A 336 19.18 20.84 11.66
C LEU A 336 19.66 21.57 12.91
N GLY A 337 20.38 20.87 13.79
CA GLY A 337 20.98 21.42 15.00
C GLY A 337 22.37 22.04 14.81
N ASP A 338 23.03 21.74 13.68
CA ASP A 338 24.28 22.36 13.22
C ASP A 338 24.01 23.63 12.38
#